data_AF-A0A915NZL4-F1
#
_entry.id   AF-A0A915NZL4-F1
#
_cell.length_a   1.000
_cell.length_b   1.000
_cell.length_c   1.000
_cell.angle_alpha   90.00
_cell.angle_beta   90.00
_cell.angle_gamma   90.00
#
_symmetry.space_group_name_H-M   'P 1'
#
loop_
_entity.id
_entity.type
_entity.pdbx_description
1 polymer ?
#
loop_
_entity_poly.entity_id
_entity_poly.type
_entity_poly.pdbx_seq_one_letter_code
_entity_poly.pdbx_strand_id
1 'polypeptide(L)'
;MEINFLKPNDKKEEEEVLQFLLDHFLIDEPLFEGLKIKIIKICSQEPPISMLVRSKNEENKLVAVMLGQLINRYEPQNDFYKIEGEKTKYSPNVDIYCKLVHLCESSVWDLLPKNMVKLCSVAFLSVHKDYRKLGIGYQTIKELVNYLRQMGNVQGFVSELSAAGTQKLNNVKALVYVKGEGIK
;
A
#
# COMPACT_ATOMS: atom_id res chain seq x y z
N MET A 1 12.58 -13.49 9.75
CA MET A 1 11.73 -12.89 8.71
C MET A 1 12.59 -12.60 7.50
N GLU A 2 12.03 -12.75 6.31
CA GLU A 2 12.64 -12.37 5.05
C GLU A 2 11.71 -11.38 4.35
N ILE A 3 12.26 -10.32 3.78
CA ILE A 3 11.49 -9.32 3.03
C ILE A 3 11.91 -9.43 1.58
N ASN A 4 10.93 -9.76 0.74
CA ASN A 4 11.07 -9.92 -0.69
C ASN A 4 10.20 -8.88 -1.37
N PHE A 5 10.65 -8.32 -2.49
CA PHE A 5 9.79 -7.49 -3.32
C PHE A 5 8.89 -8.40 -4.15
N LEU A 6 7.62 -8.00 -4.32
CA LEU A 6 6.72 -8.68 -5.25
C LEU A 6 7.30 -8.56 -6.66
N LYS A 7 7.45 -9.68 -7.35
CA LYS A 7 7.99 -9.68 -8.70
C LYS A 7 6.92 -9.24 -9.70
N PRO A 8 7.22 -8.28 -10.59
CA PRO A 8 6.28 -7.91 -11.65
C PRO A 8 5.90 -9.13 -12.50
N ASN A 9 4.61 -9.27 -12.82
CA ASN A 9 4.06 -10.34 -13.67
C ASN A 9 4.20 -11.78 -13.13
N ASP A 10 4.54 -11.97 -11.85
CA ASP A 10 4.50 -13.29 -11.22
C ASP A 10 3.07 -13.63 -10.77
N LYS A 11 2.30 -14.25 -11.66
CA LYS A 11 0.90 -14.60 -11.43
C LYS A 11 0.69 -15.44 -10.16
N LYS A 12 1.66 -16.29 -9.80
CA LYS A 12 1.54 -17.15 -8.63
C LYS A 12 1.69 -16.33 -7.35
N GLU A 13 2.68 -15.42 -7.30
CA GLU A 13 2.83 -14.49 -6.17
C GLU A 13 1.63 -13.52 -6.09
N GLU A 14 1.07 -13.08 -7.22
CA GLU A 14 -0.14 -12.24 -7.26
C GLU A 14 -1.38 -12.96 -6.70
N GLU A 15 -1.61 -14.22 -7.09
CA GLU A 15 -2.69 -15.05 -6.56
C GLU A 15 -2.53 -15.30 -5.05
N GLU A 16 -1.32 -15.58 -4.59
CA GLU A 16 -1.01 -15.75 -3.16
C GLU A 16 -1.26 -14.47 -2.37
N VAL A 17 -0.84 -13.32 -2.90
CA VAL A 17 -1.09 -11.99 -2.30
C VAL A 17 -2.58 -11.69 -2.22
N LEU A 18 -3.33 -11.94 -3.30
CA LEU A 18 -4.77 -11.75 -3.31
C LEU A 18 -5.41 -12.60 -2.22
N GLN A 19 -5.09 -13.90 -2.16
CA GLN A 19 -5.63 -14.80 -1.15
C GLN A 19 -5.28 -14.33 0.27
N PHE A 20 -4.03 -13.89 0.50
CA PHE A 20 -3.60 -13.33 1.79
C PHE A 20 -4.43 -12.11 2.21
N LEU A 21 -4.73 -11.21 1.26
CA LEU A 21 -5.55 -10.03 1.53
C LEU A 21 -7.01 -10.41 1.81
N LEU A 22 -7.58 -11.40 1.10
CA LEU A 22 -8.90 -11.95 1.40
C LEU A 22 -8.96 -12.50 2.84
N ASP A 23 -7.94 -13.23 3.27
CA ASP A 23 -7.95 -13.97 4.54
C ASP A 23 -7.55 -13.12 5.76
N HIS A 24 -6.83 -12.02 5.55
CA HIS A 24 -6.24 -11.24 6.66
C HIS A 24 -6.48 -9.74 6.61
N PHE A 25 -6.79 -9.18 5.44
CA PHE A 25 -7.06 -7.74 5.30
C PHE A 25 -8.55 -7.46 5.23
N LEU A 26 -9.28 -8.07 4.27
CA LEU A 26 -10.70 -7.74 4.03
C LEU A 26 -11.58 -7.96 5.26
N ILE A 27 -11.26 -8.96 6.09
CA ILE A 27 -12.04 -9.33 7.27
C ILE A 27 -11.98 -8.24 8.36
N ASP A 28 -10.88 -7.49 8.43
CA ASP A 28 -10.60 -6.54 9.51
C ASP A 28 -10.46 -5.08 9.02
N GLU A 29 -10.65 -4.81 7.73
CA GLU A 29 -10.54 -3.47 7.16
C GLU A 29 -11.85 -2.68 7.39
N PRO A 30 -11.81 -1.57 8.16
CA PRO A 30 -13.04 -0.88 8.58
C PRO A 30 -13.92 -0.34 7.45
N LEU A 31 -13.34 0.14 6.34
CA LEU A 31 -14.13 0.66 5.22
C LEU A 31 -14.83 -0.48 4.46
N PHE A 32 -14.20 -1.64 4.34
CA PHE A 32 -14.74 -2.79 3.64
C PHE A 32 -15.81 -3.47 4.48
N GLU A 33 -15.61 -3.56 5.78
CA GLU A 33 -16.65 -3.99 6.71
C GLU A 33 -17.85 -3.04 6.64
N GLY A 34 -17.60 -1.73 6.78
CA GLY A 34 -18.65 -0.69 6.77
C GLY A 34 -19.43 -0.63 5.45
N LEU A 35 -18.74 -0.83 4.32
CA LEU A 35 -19.33 -0.83 2.97
C LEU A 35 -19.71 -2.24 2.50
N LYS A 36 -19.56 -3.28 3.31
CA LYS A 36 -19.86 -4.68 2.94
C LYS A 36 -19.18 -5.12 1.63
N ILE A 37 -17.94 -4.70 1.42
CA ILE A 37 -17.13 -5.06 0.25
C ILE A 37 -16.54 -6.46 0.47
N LYS A 38 -16.79 -7.38 -0.46
CA LYS A 38 -16.40 -8.79 -0.33
C LYS A 38 -15.30 -9.23 -1.29
N ILE A 39 -15.11 -8.51 -2.39
CA ILE A 39 -14.14 -8.83 -3.42
C ILE A 39 -13.55 -7.53 -3.92
N ILE A 40 -12.23 -7.49 -4.02
CA ILE A 40 -11.51 -6.45 -4.73
C ILE A 40 -10.66 -7.12 -5.78
N LYS A 41 -10.78 -6.64 -7.02
CA LYS A 41 -9.81 -6.94 -8.05
C LYS A 41 -8.67 -5.95 -7.89
N ILE A 42 -7.50 -6.44 -7.49
CA ILE A 42 -6.29 -5.63 -7.48
C ILE A 42 -5.79 -5.61 -8.93
N CYS A 43 -5.86 -4.45 -9.56
CA CYS A 43 -5.36 -4.27 -10.93
C CYS A 43 -3.83 -4.19 -10.88
N SER A 44 -3.16 -5.35 -10.89
CA SER A 44 -1.72 -5.44 -11.11
C SER A 44 -1.45 -5.21 -12.59
N GLN A 45 -1.44 -3.94 -13.03
CA GLN A 45 -0.80 -3.65 -14.31
C GLN A 45 0.67 -3.30 -14.16
N GLU A 46 1.09 -2.79 -13.00
CA GLU A 46 2.45 -2.91 -12.45
C GLU A 46 2.37 -2.69 -10.94
N PRO A 47 2.92 -3.54 -10.04
CA PRO A 47 3.02 -3.20 -8.63
C PRO A 47 4.32 -2.41 -8.37
N PRO A 48 4.26 -1.10 -8.11
CA PRO A 48 5.44 -0.28 -7.89
C PRO A 48 5.76 -0.28 -6.39
N ILE A 49 6.86 -0.91 -5.95
CA ILE A 49 7.26 -0.91 -4.52
C ILE A 49 6.27 -1.68 -3.63
N SER A 50 6.08 -2.97 -3.93
CA SER A 50 5.32 -3.91 -3.09
C SER A 50 6.26 -4.87 -2.37
N MET A 51 6.03 -5.12 -1.09
CA MET A 51 6.85 -5.96 -0.22
C MET A 51 6.06 -7.13 0.34
N LEU A 52 6.64 -8.32 0.21
CA LEU A 52 6.18 -9.57 0.78
C LEU A 52 7.09 -9.94 1.95
N VAL A 53 6.52 -10.17 3.12
CA VAL A 53 7.28 -10.61 4.28
C VAL A 53 6.99 -12.08 4.53
N ARG A 54 8.03 -12.91 4.55
CA ARG A 54 7.92 -14.36 4.74
C ARG A 54 8.60 -14.83 6.02
N SER A 55 8.03 -15.86 6.64
CA SER A 55 8.59 -16.53 7.81
C SER A 55 9.70 -17.49 7.38
N LYS A 56 10.91 -17.30 7.94
CA LYS A 56 12.03 -18.24 7.72
C LYS A 56 11.85 -19.57 8.47
N ASN A 57 11.00 -19.56 9.50
CA ASN A 57 10.83 -20.69 10.40
C ASN A 57 9.66 -21.59 9.99
N GLU A 58 8.74 -21.09 9.17
CA GLU A 58 7.55 -21.82 8.70
C GLU A 58 7.55 -21.88 7.17
N GLU A 59 8.49 -22.62 6.59
CA GLU A 59 8.49 -22.97 5.15
C GLU A 59 8.22 -21.79 4.20
N ASN A 60 8.79 -20.62 4.47
CA ASN A 60 8.60 -19.42 3.63
C ASN A 60 7.15 -18.92 3.55
N LYS A 61 6.33 -19.21 4.56
CA LYS A 61 4.95 -18.74 4.68
C LYS A 61 4.87 -17.22 4.62
N LEU A 62 3.95 -16.70 3.80
CA LEU A 62 3.64 -15.28 3.74
C LEU A 62 2.96 -14.83 5.03
N VAL A 63 3.50 -13.77 5.65
CA VAL A 63 3.08 -13.30 6.98
C VAL A 63 2.79 -11.81 7.03
N ALA A 64 3.22 -11.05 6.01
CA ALA A 64 2.72 -9.71 5.77
C ALA A 64 2.85 -9.32 4.30
N VAL A 65 1.98 -8.42 3.87
CA VAL A 65 1.97 -7.80 2.54
C VAL A 65 1.88 -6.30 2.70
N MET A 66 2.71 -5.58 1.95
CA MET A 66 2.56 -4.15 1.72
C MET A 66 2.50 -3.91 0.22
N LEU A 67 1.44 -3.24 -0.25
CA LEU A 67 1.29 -2.84 -1.65
C LEU A 67 1.39 -1.32 -1.74
N GLY A 68 2.38 -0.87 -2.50
CA GLY A 68 2.60 0.53 -2.80
C GLY A 68 2.50 0.80 -4.30
N GLN A 69 2.55 2.08 -4.66
CA GLN A 69 2.83 2.59 -6.00
C GLN A 69 3.64 3.87 -5.97
N LEU A 70 4.31 4.20 -7.07
CA LEU A 70 4.93 5.51 -7.27
C LEU A 70 3.90 6.45 -7.88
N ILE A 71 3.79 7.64 -7.30
CA ILE A 71 2.96 8.72 -7.82
C ILE A 71 3.82 9.95 -8.08
N ASN A 72 3.51 10.65 -9.17
CA ASN A 72 4.20 11.87 -9.57
C ASN A 72 3.22 13.05 -9.61
N ARG A 73 3.66 14.24 -9.18
CA ARG A 73 2.80 15.44 -9.08
C ARG A 73 2.26 15.89 -10.45
N TYR A 74 3.03 15.70 -11.51
CA TYR A 74 2.76 16.25 -12.83
C TYR A 74 2.36 15.18 -13.86
N GLU A 75 2.27 13.92 -13.45
CA GLU A 75 1.81 12.84 -14.32
C GLU A 75 0.36 12.51 -13.99
N PRO A 76 -0.45 12.09 -14.98
CA PRO A 76 -1.74 11.49 -14.71
C PRO A 76 -1.55 10.35 -13.71
N GLN A 77 -2.30 10.36 -12.62
CA GLN A 77 -2.26 9.23 -11.70
C GLN A 77 -2.81 8.01 -12.44
N ASN A 78 -2.03 6.93 -12.47
CA ASN A 78 -2.59 5.63 -12.79
C ASN A 78 -3.51 5.29 -11.64
N ASP A 79 -4.82 5.18 -11.91
CA ASP A 79 -5.74 4.68 -10.91
C ASP A 79 -5.24 3.29 -10.49
N PHE A 80 -4.85 3.11 -9.22
CA PHE A 80 -4.58 1.79 -8.64
C PHE A 80 -5.80 0.85 -8.86
N TYR A 81 -6.96 1.48 -9.01
CA TYR A 81 -8.23 0.90 -9.42
C TYR A 81 -8.58 1.31 -10.85
N LYS A 82 -8.00 0.68 -11.87
CA LYS A 82 -8.47 0.90 -13.24
C LYS A 82 -9.94 0.48 -13.40
N ILE A 83 -10.77 1.40 -13.90
CA ILE A 83 -12.02 1.08 -14.59
C ILE A 83 -11.65 0.77 -16.05
N GLU A 84 -11.09 -0.42 -16.29
CA GLU A 84 -10.78 -0.83 -17.67
C GLU A 84 -12.02 -1.41 -18.34
N GLY A 85 -12.45 -0.74 -19.43
CA GLY A 85 -13.51 -1.22 -20.31
C GLY A 85 -14.92 -0.97 -19.78
N GLU A 86 -15.83 -0.68 -20.71
CA GLU A 86 -17.25 -0.50 -20.43
C GLU A 86 -17.79 -1.61 -19.51
N LYS A 87 -18.30 -1.20 -18.33
CA LYS A 87 -19.19 -1.98 -17.47
C LYS A 87 -18.61 -3.26 -16.86
N THR A 88 -17.53 -3.19 -16.09
CA THR A 88 -17.61 -3.86 -14.78
C THR A 88 -18.29 -2.88 -13.83
N LYS A 89 -19.62 -2.98 -13.71
CA LYS A 89 -20.34 -2.33 -12.60
C LYS A 89 -19.78 -2.94 -11.33
N TYR A 90 -18.82 -2.27 -10.71
CA TYR A 90 -18.53 -2.48 -9.31
C TYR A 90 -19.86 -2.36 -8.54
N SER A 91 -19.96 -3.04 -7.40
CA SER A 91 -21.14 -2.83 -6.56
C SER A 91 -21.18 -1.34 -6.19
N PRO A 92 -22.36 -0.74 -5.98
CA PRO A 92 -22.46 0.67 -5.57
C PRO A 92 -21.59 1.01 -4.35
N ASN A 93 -21.34 0.03 -3.49
CA ASN A 93 -20.49 0.19 -2.31
C ASN A 93 -18.99 0.28 -2.65
N VAL A 94 -18.53 -0.47 -3.65
CA VAL A 94 -17.17 -0.34 -4.17
C VAL A 94 -17.01 1.00 -4.90
N ASP A 95 -18.03 1.48 -5.61
CA ASP A 95 -18.00 2.83 -6.21
C ASP A 95 -17.87 3.92 -5.14
N ILE A 96 -18.58 3.78 -4.01
CA ILE A 96 -18.46 4.71 -2.87
C ILE A 96 -17.04 4.66 -2.30
N TYR A 97 -16.47 3.47 -2.12
CA TYR A 97 -15.09 3.31 -1.66
C TYR A 97 -14.10 4.00 -2.60
N CYS A 98 -14.16 3.72 -3.90
CA CYS A 98 -13.27 4.33 -4.89
C CYS A 98 -13.40 5.86 -4.91
N LYS A 99 -14.61 6.40 -4.76
CA LYS A 99 -14.82 7.85 -4.65
C LYS A 99 -14.19 8.44 -3.39
N LEU A 100 -14.28 7.76 -2.25
CA LEU A 100 -13.66 8.20 -1.00
C LEU A 100 -12.14 8.24 -1.13
N VAL A 101 -11.53 7.15 -1.63
CA VAL A 101 -10.08 7.09 -1.88
C VAL A 101 -9.66 8.17 -2.86
N HIS A 102 -10.36 8.32 -3.98
CA HIS A 102 -10.03 9.33 -4.99
C HIS A 102 -10.07 10.77 -4.43
N LEU A 103 -11.04 11.09 -3.55
CA LEU A 103 -11.10 12.39 -2.89
C LEU A 103 -9.90 12.64 -1.98
N CYS A 104 -9.43 11.61 -1.28
CA CYS A 104 -8.24 11.69 -0.45
C CYS A 104 -6.97 11.82 -1.31
N GLU A 105 -6.77 10.95 -2.30
CA GLU A 105 -5.60 10.96 -3.20
C GLU A 105 -5.48 12.26 -4.00
N SER A 106 -6.59 12.81 -4.52
CA SER A 106 -6.60 14.07 -5.28
C SER A 106 -6.15 15.28 -4.44
N SER A 107 -6.32 15.21 -3.13
CA SER A 107 -5.95 16.30 -2.20
C SER A 107 -4.49 16.23 -1.75
N VAL A 108 -3.78 15.11 -1.97
CA VAL A 108 -2.42 14.89 -1.43
C VAL A 108 -1.45 15.98 -1.88
N TRP A 109 -1.43 16.32 -3.17
CA TRP A 109 -0.44 17.24 -3.72
C TRP A 109 -0.65 18.70 -3.28
N ASP A 110 -1.88 19.06 -2.91
CA ASP A 110 -2.23 20.38 -2.39
C ASP A 110 -1.74 20.58 -0.96
N LEU A 111 -1.64 19.49 -0.19
CA LEU A 111 -1.15 19.50 1.19
C LEU A 111 0.38 19.48 1.29
N LEU A 112 1.07 19.17 0.19
CA LEU A 112 2.52 18.97 0.18
C LEU A 112 3.29 20.15 -0.41
N PRO A 113 4.51 20.42 0.09
CA PRO A 113 5.40 21.42 -0.51
C PRO A 113 5.56 21.26 -2.02
N LYS A 114 5.52 22.39 -2.75
CA LYS A 114 5.54 22.38 -4.23
C LYS A 114 6.79 21.75 -4.86
N ASN A 115 7.89 21.67 -4.12
CA ASN A 115 9.13 21.02 -4.55
C ASN A 115 9.09 19.48 -4.39
N MET A 116 8.03 18.91 -3.82
CA MET A 116 7.80 17.47 -3.80
C MET A 116 7.09 17.05 -5.08
N VAL A 117 7.77 16.22 -5.88
CA VAL A 117 7.34 15.81 -7.21
C VAL A 117 7.11 14.31 -7.32
N LYS A 118 7.69 13.50 -6.42
CA LYS A 118 7.59 12.03 -6.46
C LYS A 118 7.47 11.41 -5.07
N LEU A 119 6.47 10.55 -4.90
CA LEU A 119 6.16 9.85 -3.65
C LEU A 119 5.88 8.36 -3.91
N CYS A 120 5.92 7.57 -2.84
CA CYS A 120 5.28 6.27 -2.80
C CYS A 120 3.90 6.37 -2.13
N SER A 121 2.81 6.00 -2.80
CA SER A 121 1.49 5.82 -2.18
C SER A 121 1.35 4.36 -1.72
N VAL A 122 1.11 4.13 -0.43
CA VAL A 122 0.89 2.80 0.14
C VAL A 122 -0.61 2.57 0.29
N ALA A 123 -1.14 1.64 -0.52
CA ALA A 123 -2.56 1.29 -0.56
C ALA A 123 -2.93 0.22 0.48
N PHE A 124 -2.06 -0.77 0.68
CA PHE A 124 -2.33 -1.88 1.59
C PHE A 124 -1.14 -2.15 2.49
N LEU A 125 -1.42 -2.36 3.78
CA LEU A 125 -0.49 -2.98 4.73
C LEU A 125 -1.28 -3.98 5.59
N SER A 126 -0.99 -5.26 5.42
CA SER A 126 -1.64 -6.34 6.15
C SER A 126 -0.62 -7.26 6.79
N VAL A 127 -0.89 -7.67 8.03
CA VAL A 127 -0.09 -8.64 8.79
C VAL A 127 -1.00 -9.78 9.19
N HIS A 128 -0.54 -11.01 8.94
CA HIS A 128 -1.23 -12.23 9.31
C HIS A 128 -1.65 -12.18 10.78
N LYS A 129 -2.88 -12.58 11.08
CA LYS A 129 -3.50 -12.41 12.41
C LYS A 129 -2.63 -12.94 13.57
N ASP A 130 -2.06 -14.14 13.40
CA ASP A 130 -1.22 -14.80 14.42
C ASP A 130 0.16 -14.16 14.59
N TYR A 131 0.55 -13.28 13.66
CA TYR A 131 1.83 -12.58 13.64
C TYR A 131 1.69 -11.10 14.05
N ARG A 132 0.47 -10.66 14.38
CA ARG A 132 0.22 -9.30 14.88
C ARG A 132 0.95 -9.10 16.22
N LYS A 133 1.29 -7.84 16.53
CA LYS A 133 2.05 -7.42 17.73
C LYS A 133 3.52 -7.86 17.78
N LEU A 134 4.03 -8.60 16.79
CA LEU A 134 5.45 -8.94 16.65
C LEU A 134 6.29 -7.84 15.98
N GLY A 135 5.73 -6.63 15.81
CA GLY A 135 6.42 -5.50 15.17
C GLY A 135 6.61 -5.62 13.65
N ILE A 136 6.04 -6.64 12.98
CA ILE A 136 6.26 -6.90 11.55
C ILE A 136 5.85 -5.70 10.69
N GLY A 137 4.66 -5.13 10.90
CA GLY A 137 4.21 -3.97 10.13
C GLY A 137 5.15 -2.76 10.26
N TYR A 138 5.71 -2.53 11.46
CA TYR A 138 6.70 -1.49 11.67
C TYR A 138 8.00 -1.77 10.90
N GLN A 139 8.50 -3.02 10.93
CA GLN A 139 9.69 -3.40 10.17
C GLN A 139 9.46 -3.27 8.66
N THR A 140 8.28 -3.63 8.15
CA THR A 140 7.92 -3.44 6.74
C THR A 140 7.99 -1.96 6.34
N ILE A 141 7.42 -1.06 7.14
CA ILE A 141 7.51 0.39 6.87
C ILE A 141 8.95 0.90 6.96
N LYS A 142 9.74 0.41 7.93
CA LYS A 142 11.15 0.77 8.06
C LYS A 142 11.95 0.37 6.82
N GLU A 143 11.75 -0.84 6.31
CA GLU A 143 12.40 -1.29 5.08
C GLU A 143 11.90 -0.55 3.84
N LEU A 144 10.62 -0.19 3.77
CA LEU A 144 10.12 0.72 2.74
C LEU A 144 10.90 2.04 2.76
N VAL A 145 11.03 2.68 3.91
CA VAL A 145 11.79 3.94 4.04
C VAL A 145 13.25 3.78 3.62
N ASN A 146 13.90 2.67 3.98
CA ASN A 146 15.27 2.37 3.56
C ASN A 146 15.36 2.22 2.03
N TYR A 147 14.44 1.47 1.43
CA TYR A 147 14.38 1.27 -0.01
C TYR A 147 14.15 2.59 -0.77
N LEU A 148 13.18 3.40 -0.33
CA LEU A 148 12.91 4.71 -0.94
C LEU A 148 14.12 5.66 -0.87
N ARG A 149 14.86 5.63 0.24
CA ARG A 149 16.13 6.37 0.38
C ARG A 149 17.17 5.94 -0.65
N GLN A 150 17.31 4.63 -0.86
CA GLN A 150 18.25 4.07 -1.83
C GLN A 150 17.90 4.45 -3.27
N MET A 151 16.61 4.62 -3.59
CA MET A 151 16.19 5.10 -4.91
C MET A 151 16.64 6.55 -5.19
N GLY A 152 16.84 7.36 -4.16
CA GLY A 152 17.38 8.73 -4.25
C GLY A 152 16.47 9.78 -4.89
N ASN A 153 15.44 9.37 -5.63
CA ASN A 153 14.51 10.25 -6.34
C ASN A 153 13.07 10.22 -5.79
N VAL A 154 12.81 9.50 -4.69
CA VAL A 154 11.50 9.46 -4.01
C VAL A 154 11.60 10.21 -2.69
N GLN A 155 10.70 11.18 -2.48
CA GLN A 155 10.85 12.18 -1.41
C GLN A 155 10.12 11.80 -0.11
N GLY A 156 9.36 10.70 -0.14
CA GLY A 156 8.62 10.18 0.99
C GLY A 156 7.57 9.16 0.56
N PHE A 157 6.74 8.74 1.50
CA PHE A 157 5.55 7.97 1.22
C PHE A 157 4.32 8.59 1.87
N VAL A 158 3.16 8.30 1.30
CA VAL A 158 1.82 8.67 1.77
C VAL A 158 0.98 7.40 1.87
N SER A 159 0.01 7.39 2.77
CA SER A 159 -0.92 6.27 2.91
C SER A 159 -2.22 6.74 3.55
N GLU A 160 -3.33 6.15 3.12
CA GLU A 160 -4.63 6.32 3.74
C GLU A 160 -4.82 5.27 4.83
N LEU A 161 -5.00 5.73 6.08
CA LEU A 161 -5.02 4.86 7.25
C LEU A 161 -6.42 4.80 7.83
N SER A 162 -7.19 3.79 7.43
CA SER A 162 -8.55 3.55 7.93
C SER A 162 -8.58 2.77 9.26
N ALA A 163 -7.60 1.88 9.49
CA ALA A 163 -7.53 1.04 10.68
C ALA A 163 -6.76 1.70 11.83
N ALA A 164 -7.29 1.63 13.06
CA ALA A 164 -6.62 2.16 14.25
C ALA A 164 -5.22 1.55 14.48
N GLY A 165 -5.01 0.30 14.07
CA GLY A 165 -3.71 -0.37 14.15
C GLY A 165 -2.65 0.31 13.28
N THR A 166 -2.98 0.64 12.03
CA THR A 166 -2.06 1.29 11.09
C THR A 166 -1.87 2.78 11.42
N GLN A 167 -2.91 3.45 11.93
CA GLN A 167 -2.79 4.80 12.50
C GLN A 167 -1.78 4.86 13.66
N LYS A 168 -1.83 3.89 14.58
CA LYS A 168 -0.89 3.80 15.72
C LYS A 168 0.54 3.50 15.30
N LEU A 169 0.74 2.65 14.28
CA LEU A 169 2.07 2.40 13.71
C LEU A 169 2.70 3.70 13.17
N ASN A 170 1.86 4.60 12.64
CA ASN A 170 2.24 5.88 12.07
C ASN A 170 2.09 7.07 13.03
N ASN A 171 1.99 6.85 14.35
CA ASN A 171 2.28 7.90 15.34
C ASN A 171 3.74 8.39 15.28
N VAL A 172 4.57 7.77 14.45
CA VAL A 172 5.70 8.39 13.78
C VAL A 172 5.15 9.26 12.64
N LYS A 173 4.77 10.52 12.94
CA LYS A 173 4.36 11.59 12.01
C LYS A 173 4.04 11.10 10.58
N ALA A 174 2.75 11.02 10.22
CA ALA A 174 2.16 10.55 8.95
C ALA A 174 2.62 11.28 7.65
N LEU A 175 3.83 11.83 7.66
CA LEU A 175 4.61 12.37 6.57
C LEU A 175 6.07 12.05 6.93
N VAL A 176 6.56 10.88 6.52
CA VAL A 176 8.00 10.59 6.64
C VAL A 176 8.69 11.36 5.52
N TYR A 177 9.07 12.59 5.83
CA TYR A 177 9.98 13.38 5.01
C TYR A 177 11.34 12.67 4.99
N VAL A 178 11.70 12.14 3.83
CA VAL A 178 13.07 11.70 3.59
C VAL A 178 13.85 12.95 3.23
N LYS A 179 14.37 13.64 4.25
CA LYS A 179 15.35 14.70 4.05
C LYS A 179 16.58 14.07 3.39
N GLY A 180 16.81 14.38 2.12
CA GLY A 180 18.12 14.19 1.51
C GLY A 180 19.12 15.01 2.31
N GLU A 181 20.03 14.36 3.01
CA GLU A 181 21.21 15.04 3.53
C GLU A 181 22.02 15.57 2.34
N GLY A 182 22.54 16.78 2.50
CA GLY A 182 22.92 17.65 1.39
C GLY A 182 24.04 17.14 0.51
N ILE A 183 23.97 17.55 -0.75
CA ILE A 183 25.15 17.75 -1.57
C ILE A 183 25.42 19.26 -1.52
N LYS A 184 26.60 19.60 -1.00
CA LYS A 184 27.17 20.96 -0.99
C LYS A 184 27.36 21.48 -2.40
#